data_AF-A0A944YXC4-F1
#
_entry.id   AF-A0A944YXC4-F1
#
_cell.length_a   1.000
_cell.length_b   1.000
_cell.length_c   1.000
_cell.angle_alpha   90.00
_cell.angle_beta   90.00
_cell.angle_gamma   90.00
#
_symmetry.space_group_name_H-M   'P 1'
#
loop_
_entity.id
_entity.type
_entity.pdbx_description
1 polymer ?
#
loop_
_entity_poly.entity_id
_entity_poly.type
_entity_poly.pdbx_seq_one_letter_code
_entity_poly.pdbx_strand_id
1 'polypeptide(L)' 'MLLAMGNQVIHCAVSLGDHRSLVCWMDADDLMSSSYRLSSKQLQAYRDFAGDGVYRVLVGLEDAEDLCENLAQVLD' A
#
# COMPACT_ATOMS: atom_id res chain seq x y z
N MET A 1 -6.42 -3.29 -10.77
CA MET A 1 -5.48 -2.60 -11.68
C MET A 1 -4.07 -3.01 -11.27
N LEU A 2 -3.41 -3.87 -12.05
CA LEU A 2 -2.00 -4.20 -11.80
C LEU A 2 -1.16 -2.99 -12.24
N LEU A 3 -0.53 -2.30 -11.28
CA LEU A 3 0.58 -1.41 -11.59
C LEU A 3 1.75 -2.31 -12.01
N ALA A 4 1.82 -2.63 -13.30
CA ALA A 4 2.92 -3.38 -13.90
C ALA A 4 3.54 -2.49 -14.97
N MET A 5 4.57 -1.74 -14.59
CA MET A 5 5.36 -0.94 -15.54
C MET A 5 6.84 -1.11 -15.23
N GLY A 6 7.55 -1.80 -16.13
CA GLY A 6 9.01 -1.80 -16.33
C GLY A 6 9.94 -1.48 -15.15
N ASN A 7 10.76 -2.45 -14.76
CA ASN A 7 11.92 -2.28 -13.87
C ASN A 7 11.61 -1.73 -12.46
N GLN A 8 10.50 -2.14 -11.85
CA GLN A 8 10.04 -1.58 -10.57
C GLN A 8 10.84 -2.07 -9.37
N VAL A 9 11.30 -1.11 -8.57
CA VAL A 9 11.89 -1.32 -7.24
C VAL A 9 10.80 -1.72 -6.23
N ILE A 10 9.58 -1.18 -6.37
CA ILE A 10 8.46 -1.42 -5.44
C ILE A 10 7.55 -2.55 -5.95
N HIS A 11 7.42 -3.64 -5.20
CA HIS A 11 6.59 -4.78 -5.58
C HIS A 11 5.19 -4.77 -4.92
N CYS A 12 4.16 -5.18 -5.66
CA CYS A 12 2.84 -5.38 -5.09
C CYS A 12 2.76 -6.71 -4.33
N ALA A 13 2.92 -6.68 -3.00
CA ALA A 13 2.78 -7.87 -2.15
C ALA A 13 2.24 -7.55 -0.75
N VAL A 14 1.58 -8.55 -0.14
CA VAL A 14 0.97 -8.48 1.19
C VAL A 14 1.89 -8.98 2.33
N SER A 15 3.09 -9.47 2.01
CA SER A 15 4.04 -10.06 2.97
C SER A 15 4.95 -9.00 3.60
N LEU A 16 5.41 -9.26 4.84
CA LEU A 16 6.41 -8.46 5.55
C LEU A 16 7.76 -9.21 5.58
N GLY A 17 8.89 -8.49 5.49
CA GLY A 17 10.22 -9.03 5.79
C GLY A 17 11.17 -9.25 4.61
N ASP A 18 10.84 -8.77 3.42
CA ASP A 18 11.80 -8.71 2.30
C ASP A 18 12.58 -7.38 2.34
N HIS A 19 13.81 -7.36 1.85
CA HIS A 19 14.66 -6.16 1.73
C HIS A 19 14.14 -5.15 0.71
N ARG A 20 13.05 -5.49 0.03
CA ARG A 20 12.46 -4.76 -1.08
C ARG A 20 11.24 -3.99 -0.64
N SER A 21 11.10 -2.78 -1.18
CA SER A 21 9.96 -1.92 -1.00
C SER A 21 8.71 -2.57 -1.59
N LEU A 22 7.58 -2.45 -0.88
CA LEU A 22 6.30 -3.03 -1.27
C LEU A 22 5.19 -2.00 -1.27
N VAL A 23 4.17 -2.21 -2.10
CA VAL A 23 2.92 -1.44 -2.06
C VAL A 23 1.73 -2.38 -1.98
N CYS A 24 0.75 -2.05 -1.14
CA CYS A 24 -0.48 -2.81 -1.00
C CYS A 24 -1.69 -1.88 -0.98
N TRP A 25 -2.73 -2.21 -1.74
CA TRP A 25 -4.03 -1.59 -1.58
C TRP A 25 -4.70 -2.11 -0.30
N MET A 26 -5.09 -1.21 0.59
CA MET A 26 -5.83 -1.52 1.82
C MET A 26 -7.27 -1.08 1.61
N ASP A 27 -8.09 -1.96 1.05
CA ASP A 27 -9.51 -1.70 0.83
C ASP A 27 -10.30 -1.73 2.15
N ALA A 28 -11.22 -0.79 2.34
CA ALA A 28 -12.04 -0.71 3.54
C ALA A 28 -12.95 -1.94 3.73
N ASP A 29 -13.50 -2.49 2.64
CA ASP A 29 -14.37 -3.66 2.68
C ASP A 29 -13.56 -4.97 2.80
N ASP A 30 -12.43 -5.07 2.09
CA ASP A 30 -11.55 -6.24 2.25
C ASP A 30 -11.00 -6.32 3.68
N LEU A 31 -10.73 -5.18 4.33
CA LEU A 31 -10.27 -5.15 5.71
C LEU A 31 -11.29 -5.79 6.67
N MET A 32 -12.58 -5.57 6.42
CA MET A 32 -13.68 -6.19 7.19
C MET A 32 -13.84 -7.68 6.90
N SER A 33 -13.47 -8.12 5.70
CA SER A 33 -13.44 -9.54 5.32
C SER A 33 -12.22 -10.30 5.88
N SER A 34 -11.15 -9.56 6.23
CA SER A 34 -9.89 -10.09 6.74
C SER A 34 -9.93 -10.53 8.22
N SER A 35 -8.79 -10.95 8.76
CA SER A 35 -8.61 -11.20 10.20
C SER A 35 -8.56 -9.93 11.06
N TYR A 36 -8.37 -8.75 10.45
CA TYR A 36 -8.26 -7.44 11.10
C TYR A 36 -9.60 -6.72 11.26
N ARG A 37 -10.69 -7.47 11.48
CA ARG A 37 -12.07 -6.93 11.54
C ARG A 37 -12.16 -5.76 12.51
N LEU A 38 -12.43 -4.58 11.96
CA LEU A 38 -12.60 -3.36 12.74
C LEU A 38 -13.98 -3.37 13.44
N SER A 39 -14.06 -2.77 14.63
CA SER A 39 -15.36 -2.43 15.21
C SER A 39 -16.05 -1.36 14.34
N SER A 40 -17.37 -1.22 14.46
CA SER A 40 -18.13 -0.23 13.68
C SER A 40 -17.59 1.20 13.81
N LYS A 41 -17.15 1.60 15.02
CA LYS A 41 -16.56 2.92 15.24
C LYS A 41 -15.21 3.08 14.54
N GLN A 42 -14.40 2.03 14.52
CA GLN A 42 -13.09 2.04 13.84
C GLN A 42 -13.26 2.03 12.32
N LEU A 43 -14.24 1.29 11.78
CA LEU A 43 -14.54 1.31 10.36
C LEU A 43 -15.02 2.69 9.91
N GLN A 44 -15.88 3.35 10.69
CA GLN A 44 -16.30 4.72 10.39
C GLN A 44 -15.10 5.66 10.37
N ALA A 45 -14.26 5.63 11.42
CA ALA A 45 -13.05 6.45 11.46
C ALA A 45 -12.08 6.15 10.30
N TYR A 46 -11.99 4.87 9.88
CA TYR A 46 -11.20 4.48 8.72
C TYR A 46 -11.77 5.09 7.45
N ARG A 47 -13.09 4.97 7.20
CA ARG A 47 -13.73 5.55 6.01
C ARG A 47 -13.69 7.07 5.99
N ASP A 48 -13.81 7.73 7.14
CA ASP A 48 -13.68 9.19 7.25
C ASP A 48 -12.27 9.67 6.85
N PHE A 49 -11.24 8.85 7.09
CA PHE A 49 -9.86 9.17 6.76
C PHE A 49 -9.42 8.69 5.37
N ALA A 50 -9.73 7.44 5.04
CA ALA A 50 -9.23 6.70 3.87
C ALA A 50 -10.26 6.56 2.74
N GLY A 51 -11.53 6.93 2.96
CA GLY A 51 -12.60 6.68 1.99
C GLY A 51 -12.78 5.19 1.73
N ASP A 52 -12.54 4.78 0.48
CA ASP A 52 -12.61 3.37 0.05
C ASP A 52 -11.36 2.58 0.39
N GLY A 53 -10.23 3.25 0.66
CA GLY A 53 -8.98 2.60 1.02
C GLY A 53 -7.76 3.47 0.76
N VAL A 54 -6.60 2.96 1.14
CA VAL A 54 -5.31 3.63 0.91
C VAL A 54 -4.28 2.67 0.35
N TYR A 55 -3.35 3.20 -0.44
CA TYR A 55 -2.10 2.50 -0.71
C TYR A 55 -1.19 2.58 0.51
N ARG A 56 -0.79 1.43 1.03
CA ARG A 56 0.22 1.29 2.08
C ARG A 56 1.55 0.92 1.44
N VAL A 57 2.53 1.81 1.57
CA VAL A 57 3.91 1.55 1.14
C VAL A 57 4.71 1.04 2.33
N LEU A 58 5.44 -0.05 2.13
CA LEU A 58 6.44 -0.57 3.05
C LEU A 58 7.79 -0.25 2.44
N VAL A 59 8.51 0.68 3.05
CA VAL A 59 9.82 1.10 2.56
C VAL A 59 10.86 0.04 2.94
N GLY A 60 11.56 -0.46 1.93
CA GLY A 60 12.66 -1.43 2.02
C GLY A 60 14.00 -0.75 2.31
N LEU A 61 15.09 -1.36 1.84
CA LEU A 61 16.46 -0.89 2.07
C LEU A 61 17.13 -0.33 0.80
N GLU A 62 16.34 -0.03 -0.23
CA GLU A 62 16.85 0.56 -1.47
C GLU A 62 17.30 2.01 -1.28
N ASP A 63 17.98 2.55 -2.29
CA ASP A 63 18.37 3.95 -2.27
C ASP A 63 17.12 4.86 -2.24
N ALA A 64 17.16 5.88 -1.39
CA ALA A 64 16.01 6.74 -1.17
C ALA A 64 15.68 7.60 -2.40
N GLU A 65 16.68 7.99 -3.19
CA GLU A 65 16.50 8.76 -4.42
C GLU A 65 15.81 7.90 -5.48
N ASP A 66 16.28 6.66 -5.67
CA ASP A 66 15.64 5.68 -6.58
C ASP A 66 14.16 5.44 -6.22
N LEU A 67 13.85 5.33 -4.93
CA LEU A 67 12.47 5.16 -4.46
C LEU A 67 11.61 6.39 -4.72
N CYS A 68 12.14 7.59 -4.48
CA CYS A 68 11.41 8.84 -4.72
C CYS A 68 11.15 9.06 -6.20
N GLU A 69 12.14 8.83 -7.06
CA GLU A 69 11.99 8.93 -8.52
C GLU A 69 10.97 7.92 -9.04
N ASN A 70 11.00 6.69 -8.53
CA ASN A 70 10.03 5.67 -8.93
C ASN A 70 8.60 6.02 -8.52
N LEU A 71 8.41 6.56 -7.30
CA LEU A 71 7.10 7.03 -6.83
C LEU A 71 6.61 8.26 -7.60
N ALA A 72 7.49 9.21 -7.89
CA ALA A 72 7.15 10.39 -8.70
C ALA A 72 6.66 9.97 -10.09
N GLN A 73 7.33 9.02 -10.74
CA GLN A 73 6.93 8.53 -12.06
C GLN A 73 5.49 7.96 -12.11
N VAL A 74 4.97 7.43 -11.00
CA VAL A 74 3.63 6.82 -10.96
C VAL A 74 2.56 7.72 -10.35
N LEU A 75 2.95 8.79 -9.65
CA LEU A 75 2.03 9.71 -8.96
C LEU A 75 1.82 11.04 -9.70
N ASP A 76 2.78 11.46 -10.52
CA ASP A 76 2.70 12.68 -11.35
C ASP A 76 2.12 12.43 -12.75
#